data_AF-A0A970TXP7-F1
#
_entry.id   AF-A0A970TXP7-F1
#
_cell.length_a   1.000
_cell.length_b   1.000
_cell.length_c   1.000
_cell.angle_alpha   90.00
_cell.angle_beta   90.00
_cell.angle_gamma   90.00
#
_symmetry.space_group_name_H-M   'P 1'
#
loop_
_entity.id
_entity.type
_entity.pdbx_description
1 polymer ?
#
loop_
_entity_poly.entity_id
_entity_poly.type
_entity_poly.pdbx_seq_one_letter_code
_entity_poly.pdbx_strand_id
1 'polypeptide(L)'
;MSHEIDINKESEIQAAKDMKKRDGETNMAVGIFLFVLGIPVLIGTMWAMDKPKAALINAVCGIVLLALGAGITAYGWRGFRKATRP
;
A
#
# COMPACT_ATOMS: atom_id res chain seq x y z
N MET A 1 -9.51 -8.52 -41.59
CA MET A 1 -8.25 -9.02 -41.01
C MET A 1 -7.54 -7.94 -40.18
N SER A 2 -7.30 -6.73 -40.69
CA SER A 2 -6.70 -5.64 -39.88
C SER A 2 -7.58 -5.18 -38.70
N HIS A 3 -8.90 -5.02 -38.92
CA HIS A 3 -9.84 -4.62 -37.86
C HIS A 3 -9.93 -5.59 -36.67
N GLU A 4 -9.70 -6.89 -36.88
CA GLU A 4 -9.74 -7.88 -35.79
C GLU A 4 -8.47 -7.81 -34.94
N ILE A 5 -7.33 -7.46 -35.56
CA ILE A 5 -6.05 -7.23 -34.86
C ILE A 5 -6.12 -5.94 -34.04
N ASP A 6 -6.74 -4.88 -34.55
CA ASP A 6 -6.87 -3.61 -33.82
C ASP A 6 -7.80 -3.74 -32.60
N ILE A 7 -8.93 -4.46 -32.74
CA ILE A 7 -9.87 -4.71 -31.63
C ILE A 7 -9.19 -5.55 -30.52
N ASN A 8 -8.43 -6.58 -30.89
CA ASN A 8 -7.72 -7.41 -29.92
C ASN A 8 -6.70 -6.57 -29.13
N LYS A 9 -5.93 -5.72 -29.83
CA LYS A 9 -4.92 -4.85 -29.23
C LYS A 9 -5.51 -3.81 -28.27
N GLU A 10 -6.65 -3.20 -28.62
CA GLU A 10 -7.35 -2.28 -27.71
C GLU A 10 -7.90 -2.99 -26.47
N SER A 11 -8.43 -4.21 -26.64
CA SER A 11 -8.96 -5.02 -25.53
C SER A 11 -7.85 -5.44 -24.55
N GLU A 12 -6.66 -5.80 -25.04
CA GLU A 12 -5.50 -6.13 -24.22
C GLU A 12 -4.99 -4.91 -23.43
N ILE A 13 -4.98 -3.72 -24.06
CA ILE A 13 -4.58 -2.48 -23.41
C ILE A 13 -5.56 -2.08 -22.30
N GLN A 14 -6.87 -2.28 -22.52
CA GLN A 14 -7.90 -2.02 -21.50
C GLN A 14 -7.79 -3.02 -20.34
N ALA A 15 -7.63 -4.32 -20.63
CA ALA A 15 -7.40 -5.33 -19.60
C ALA A 15 -6.14 -5.02 -18.76
N ALA A 16 -5.04 -4.62 -19.40
CA ALA A 16 -3.80 -4.25 -18.70
C ALA A 16 -3.98 -3.00 -17.81
N LYS A 17 -4.79 -2.02 -18.25
CA LYS A 17 -5.11 -0.82 -17.46
C LYS A 17 -5.98 -1.18 -16.24
N ASP A 18 -6.98 -2.04 -16.40
CA ASP A 18 -7.85 -2.48 -15.31
C ASP A 18 -7.08 -3.32 -14.28
N MET A 19 -6.18 -4.21 -14.72
CA MET A 19 -5.29 -4.94 -13.82
C MET A 19 -4.40 -4.00 -13.01
N LYS A 20 -3.78 -3.00 -13.66
CA LYS A 20 -2.93 -2.01 -12.99
C LYS A 20 -3.70 -1.15 -11.98
N LYS A 21 -4.97 -0.83 -12.27
CA LYS A 21 -5.86 -0.10 -11.35
C LYS A 21 -6.16 -0.94 -10.11
N ARG A 22 -6.51 -2.22 -10.31
CA ARG A 22 -6.81 -3.17 -9.23
C ARG A 22 -5.61 -3.43 -8.32
N ASP A 23 -4.40 -3.49 -8.90
CA ASP A 23 -3.15 -3.60 -8.14
C ASP A 23 -2.89 -2.33 -7.30
N GLY A 24 -3.28 -1.15 -7.80
CA GLY A 24 -3.22 0.10 -7.05
C GLY A 24 -4.15 0.14 -5.84
N GLU A 25 -5.38 -0.34 -5.98
CA GLU A 25 -6.36 -0.46 -4.88
C GLU A 25 -5.88 -1.47 -3.83
N THR A 26 -5.39 -2.62 -4.28
CA THR A 26 -4.85 -3.68 -3.40
C THR A 26 -3.64 -3.16 -2.61
N ASN A 27 -2.69 -2.49 -3.29
CA ASN A 27 -1.53 -1.92 -2.62
C ASN A 27 -1.93 -0.85 -1.58
N MET A 28 -2.93 -0.03 -1.88
CA MET A 28 -3.45 0.94 -0.90
C MET A 28 -4.05 0.24 0.33
N ALA A 29 -4.83 -0.83 0.14
CA ALA A 29 -5.40 -1.62 1.23
C ALA A 29 -4.30 -2.25 2.10
N VAL A 30 -3.26 -2.83 1.48
CA VAL A 30 -2.09 -3.37 2.17
C VAL A 30 -1.36 -2.28 2.96
N GLY A 31 -1.19 -1.09 2.38
CA GLY A 31 -0.58 0.05 3.07
C GLY A 31 -1.34 0.44 4.33
N ILE A 32 -2.67 0.57 4.25
CA ILE A 32 -3.51 0.91 5.40
C ILE A 32 -3.43 -0.19 6.46
N PHE A 33 -3.46 -1.46 6.04
CA PHE A 33 -3.34 -2.60 6.94
C PHE A 33 -2.01 -2.57 7.73
N LEU A 34 -0.88 -2.40 7.04
CA LEU A 34 0.44 -2.29 7.69
C LEU A 34 0.51 -1.10 8.65
N PHE A 35 -0.09 0.03 8.27
CA PHE A 35 -0.15 1.21 9.13
C PHE A 35 -0.93 0.92 10.42
N VAL A 36 -2.12 0.32 10.30
CA VAL A 36 -2.95 -0.05 11.46
C VAL A 36 -2.25 -1.06 12.36
N LEU A 37 -1.50 -2.02 11.80
CA LEU A 37 -0.70 -2.98 12.58
C LEU A 37 0.49 -2.33 13.31
N GLY A 38 1.07 -1.24 12.79
CA GLY A 38 2.15 -0.53 13.46
C GLY A 38 1.75 0.08 14.81
N ILE A 39 0.49 0.51 14.94
CA ILE A 39 -0.05 1.13 16.17
C ILE A 39 -0.01 0.18 17.37
N PRO A 40 -0.61 -1.03 17.35
CA PRO A 40 -0.57 -1.96 18.48
C PRO A 40 0.85 -2.46 18.77
N VAL A 41 1.75 -2.52 17.78
CA VAL A 41 3.16 -2.85 18.01
C VAL A 41 3.86 -1.78 18.86
N LEU A 42 3.61 -0.49 18.57
CA LEU A 42 4.13 0.60 19.40
C LEU A 42 3.51 0.63 20.80
N ILE A 43 2.21 0.34 20.91
CA ILE A 43 1.56 0.24 22.23
C ILE A 43 2.16 -0.92 23.04
N GLY A 44 2.34 -2.09 22.41
CA GLY A 44 2.97 -3.25 23.03
C GLY A 44 4.43 -3.00 23.42
N THR A 45 5.11 -2.10 22.72
CA THR A 45 6.45 -1.63 23.10
C THR A 45 6.46 -0.96 24.48
N MET A 46 5.42 -0.18 24.82
CA MET A 46 5.35 0.46 26.13
C MET A 46 5.23 -0.55 27.27
N TRP A 47 4.56 -1.67 27.05
CA TRP A 47 4.50 -2.78 28.02
C TRP A 47 5.78 -3.62 28.06
N ALA A 48 6.68 -3.48 27.08
CA ALA A 48 7.94 -4.21 27.02
C ALA A 48 9.14 -3.43 27.61
N MET A 49 8.91 -2.28 28.27
CA MET A 49 9.98 -1.42 28.79
C MET A 49 10.89 -2.11 29.82
N ASP A 50 10.42 -3.16 30.49
CA ASP A 50 11.22 -3.97 31.42
C ASP A 50 12.38 -4.71 30.73
N LYS A 51 12.36 -4.82 29.39
CA LYS A 51 13.39 -5.47 28.57
C LYS A 51 13.87 -4.52 27.47
N PRO A 52 14.95 -3.73 27.69
CA PRO A 52 15.35 -2.65 26.79
C PRO A 52 15.68 -3.13 25.37
N LYS A 53 16.27 -4.33 25.22
CA LYS A 53 16.53 -4.93 23.91
C LYS A 53 15.23 -5.26 23.14
N ALA A 54 14.24 -5.81 23.82
CA ALA A 54 12.95 -6.15 23.21
C ALA A 54 12.14 -4.90 22.88
N ALA A 55 12.15 -3.90 23.78
CA ALA A 55 11.53 -2.61 23.55
C ALA A 55 12.12 -1.90 22.31
N LEU A 56 13.45 -1.90 22.15
CA LEU A 56 14.09 -1.30 20.97
C LEU A 56 13.66 -1.98 19.66
N ILE A 57 13.65 -3.32 19.63
CA ILE A 57 13.26 -4.08 18.44
C ILE A 57 11.79 -3.81 18.08
N ASN A 58 10.89 -3.82 19.07
CA ASN A 58 9.48 -3.55 18.85
C ASN A 58 9.25 -2.09 18.41
N ALA A 59 9.97 -1.13 18.99
CA ALA A 59 9.91 0.27 18.57
C ALA A 59 10.30 0.43 17.09
N VAL A 60 11.44 -0.16 16.69
CA VAL A 60 11.92 -0.12 15.30
C VAL A 60 10.92 -0.80 14.37
N CYS A 61 10.41 -1.98 14.75
CA CYS A 61 9.40 -2.71 13.97
C CYS A 61 8.13 -1.88 13.77
N GLY A 62 7.58 -1.29 14.84
CA GLY A 62 6.39 -0.44 14.77
C GLY A 62 6.59 0.81 13.92
N ILE A 63 7.74 1.48 14.05
CA ILE A 63 8.07 2.65 13.23
C ILE A 63 8.17 2.27 11.75
N VAL A 64 8.82 1.14 11.42
CA VAL A 64 8.94 0.67 10.03
C VAL A 64 7.57 0.33 9.45
N LEU A 65 6.72 -0.37 10.21
CA LEU A 65 5.36 -0.70 9.79
C LEU A 65 4.52 0.55 9.52
N LEU A 66 4.60 1.56 10.40
CA LEU A 66 3.92 2.84 10.20
C LEU A 66 4.48 3.60 8.99
N ALA A 67 5.80 3.67 8.82
CA ALA A 67 6.43 4.39 7.72
C ALA A 67 6.09 3.75 6.37
N LEU A 68 6.18 2.42 6.26
CA LEU A 68 5.82 1.69 5.05
C LEU A 68 4.32 1.78 4.77
N GLY A 69 3.49 1.57 5.78
CA GLY A 69 2.04 1.67 5.65
C GLY A 69 1.60 3.05 5.18
N ALA A 70 2.13 4.11 5.81
CA ALA A 70 1.86 5.50 5.42
C ALA A 70 2.39 5.80 4.00
N GLY A 71 3.60 5.33 3.67
CA GLY A 71 4.22 5.55 2.37
C GLY A 71 3.43 4.93 1.21
N ILE A 72 3.07 3.65 1.34
CA ILE A 72 2.29 2.92 0.34
C ILE A 72 0.89 3.53 0.20
N THR A 73 0.22 3.82 1.32
CA THR A 73 -1.11 4.45 1.32
C THR A 73 -1.07 5.83 0.67
N ALA A 74 -0.09 6.67 1.03
CA ALA A 74 0.04 8.01 0.47
C ALA A 74 0.38 7.99 -1.03
N TYR A 75 1.16 7.00 -1.49
CA TYR A 75 1.43 6.80 -2.90
C TYR A 75 0.16 6.42 -3.67
N GLY A 76 -0.61 5.45 -3.16
CA GLY A 76 -1.92 5.07 -3.72
C GLY A 76 -2.87 6.27 -3.78
N TRP A 77 -3.04 6.98 -2.66
CA TRP A 77 -3.90 8.16 -2.57
C TRP A 77 -3.50 9.27 -3.54
N ARG A 78 -2.20 9.55 -3.69
CA ARG A 78 -1.71 10.54 -4.66
C ARG A 78 -1.99 10.13 -6.10
N GLY A 79 -1.90 8.84 -6.42
CA GLY A 79 -2.32 8.30 -7.73
C GLY A 79 -3.81 8.55 -7.99
N PHE A 80 -4.67 8.19 -7.04
CA PHE A 80 -6.12 8.42 -7.13
C PHE A 80 -6.50 9.90 -7.25
N ARG A 81 -5.88 10.78 -6.45
CA ARG A 81 -6.13 12.23 -6.51
C ARG A 81 -5.72 12.85 -7.84
N LYS A 82 -4.63 12.38 -8.47
CA LYS A 82 -4.23 12.88 -9.79
C LYS A 82 -5.18 12.41 -10.89
N ALA A 83 -5.78 11.24 -10.75
CA ALA A 83 -6.77 10.72 -11.70
C ALA A 83 -8.16 11.37 -11.57
N THR A 84 -8.44 12.07 -10.45
CA THR A 84 -9.74 12.71 -10.16
C THR A 84 -9.70 14.25 -10.22
N ARG A 85 -8.57 14.85 -10.59
CA ARG A 85 -8.52 16.29 -10.92
C ARG A 85 -9.08 16.48 -12.33
N PRO A 86 -10.19 17.25 -12.49
CA PRO A 86 -10.81 17.51 -13.79
C PRO A 86 -9.91 18.35 -14.70
#